data_AF-A0A2D6YP28-F1
#
_entry.id   AF-A0A2D6YP28-F1
#
_cell.length_a   1.000
_cell.length_b   1.000
_cell.length_c   1.000
_cell.angle_alpha   90.00
_cell.angle_beta   90.00
_cell.angle_gamma   90.00
#
_symmetry.space_group_name_H-M   'P 1'
#
loop_
_entity.id
_entity.type
_entity.pdbx_description
1 polymer ?
#
loop_
_entity_poly.entity_id
_entity_poly.type
_entity_poly.pdbx_seq_one_letter_code
_entity_poly.pdbx_strand_id
1 'polypeptide(L)'
;MSNDTTAAHAAHDDHDDHGLGHIVSYGTLFGIGFALLLMTIVTVAVRYVDAGELNMPIALGIAGVKATLVALYFMHLRWDRPFNALVLVSSIAFVVLLMIFVLMDTAQYAPQVFKGNAPKVQEVLTVDAPGAPIAEQSQLP
;
A
#
# COMPACT_ATOMS: atom_id res chain seq x y z
N MET A 1 -44.00 70.60 -5.62
CA MET A 1 -42.57 70.27 -5.47
C MET A 1 -42.50 69.01 -4.60
N SER A 2 -42.89 67.81 -5.07
CA SER A 2 -42.23 66.91 -6.03
C SER A 2 -40.76 66.62 -5.68
N ASN A 3 -40.58 65.48 -5.00
CA ASN A 3 -39.46 64.53 -4.99
C ASN A 3 -38.07 65.03 -4.61
N ASP A 4 -37.60 64.59 -3.44
CA ASP A 4 -36.19 64.23 -3.19
C ASP A 4 -36.11 63.32 -1.96
N THR A 5 -36.59 62.09 -2.11
CA THR A 5 -36.15 60.99 -1.26
C THR A 5 -35.36 60.07 -2.17
N THR A 6 -34.05 60.28 -2.20
CA THR A 6 -33.08 59.41 -2.87
C THR A 6 -33.20 58.02 -2.26
N ALA A 7 -34.11 57.23 -2.82
CA ALA A 7 -34.08 55.79 -2.77
C ALA A 7 -32.86 55.34 -3.58
N ALA A 8 -31.70 55.32 -2.92
CA ALA A 8 -30.54 54.58 -3.36
C ALA A 8 -30.27 53.48 -2.34
N HIS A 9 -31.27 52.63 -2.09
CA HIS A 9 -30.99 51.25 -1.71
C HIS A 9 -30.46 50.59 -2.99
N ALA A 10 -29.15 50.73 -3.17
CA ALA A 10 -28.38 49.99 -4.14
C ALA A 10 -28.77 48.51 -4.02
N ALA A 11 -29.13 47.96 -5.17
CA ALA A 11 -29.52 46.58 -5.36
C ALA A 11 -28.52 45.66 -4.68
N HIS A 12 -29.04 44.82 -3.79
CA HIS A 12 -28.34 43.67 -3.23
C HIS A 12 -28.40 42.56 -4.28
N ASP A 13 -27.61 42.71 -5.32
CA ASP A 13 -27.41 41.72 -6.38
C ASP A 13 -25.92 41.44 -6.47
N ASP A 14 -25.47 40.49 -5.65
CA ASP A 14 -24.40 39.60 -6.05
C ASP A 14 -24.74 38.24 -5.47
N HIS A 15 -25.39 37.47 -6.33
CA HIS A 15 -25.71 36.08 -6.14
C HIS A 15 -24.43 35.30 -5.79
N ASP A 16 -24.48 34.68 -4.61
CA ASP A 16 -23.72 33.51 -4.17
C ASP A 16 -22.99 32.74 -5.28
N ASP A 17 -21.75 33.13 -5.59
CA ASP A 17 -20.81 32.30 -6.33
C ASP A 17 -20.22 31.25 -5.37
N HIS A 18 -21.08 30.33 -4.92
CA HIS A 18 -20.72 29.11 -4.21
C HIS A 18 -20.47 27.94 -5.19
N GLY A 19 -19.92 28.22 -6.37
CA GLY A 19 -19.11 27.27 -7.12
C GLY A 19 -17.67 27.71 -6.91
N LEU A 20 -16.77 26.93 -6.34
CA LEU A 20 -15.93 26.02 -7.10
C LEU A 20 -15.05 25.30 -6.07
N GLY A 21 -15.68 24.54 -5.17
CA GLY A 21 -14.97 23.44 -4.52
C GLY A 21 -14.52 22.52 -5.64
N HIS A 22 -13.21 22.51 -5.94
CA HIS A 22 -12.62 21.69 -6.99
C HIS A 22 -12.62 20.21 -6.51
N ILE A 23 -13.83 19.66 -6.36
CA ILE A 23 -14.06 18.28 -5.97
C ILE A 23 -13.86 17.46 -7.25
N VAL A 24 -13.02 16.44 -7.17
CA VAL A 24 -12.73 15.58 -8.32
C VAL A 24 -14.04 15.02 -8.86
N SER A 25 -14.23 15.12 -10.18
CA SER A 25 -15.42 14.61 -10.86
C SER A 25 -15.67 13.17 -10.45
N TYR A 26 -16.89 12.87 -9.98
CA TYR A 26 -17.29 11.51 -9.60
C TYR A 26 -17.00 10.48 -10.70
N GLY A 27 -17.03 10.89 -11.97
CA GLY A 27 -16.67 10.02 -13.11
C GLY A 27 -15.20 9.59 -13.11
N THR A 28 -14.27 10.47 -12.71
CA THR A 28 -12.85 10.13 -12.58
C THR A 28 -12.65 9.10 -11.48
N LEU A 29 -13.26 9.30 -10.31
CA LEU A 29 -13.18 8.35 -9.19
C LEU A 29 -13.73 6.97 -9.55
N PHE A 30 -14.87 6.91 -10.24
CA PHE A 30 -15.45 5.65 -10.71
C PHE A 30 -14.57 4.97 -11.78
N GLY A 31 -14.00 5.73 -12.71
CA GLY A 31 -13.11 5.20 -13.75
C GLY A 31 -11.83 4.57 -13.16
N ILE A 32 -11.19 5.26 -12.21
CA ILE A 32 -10.01 4.72 -11.51
C ILE A 32 -10.40 3.57 -10.56
N GLY A 33 -11.55 3.66 -9.90
CA GLY A 33 -12.08 2.55 -9.09
C GLY A 33 -12.28 1.28 -9.91
N PHE A 34 -12.82 1.40 -11.13
CA PHE A 34 -12.95 0.27 -12.05
C PHE A 34 -11.59 -0.26 -12.52
N ALA A 35 -10.62 0.62 -12.81
CA ALA A 35 -9.26 0.21 -13.14
C ALA A 35 -8.60 -0.58 -12.00
N LEU A 36 -8.79 -0.17 -10.75
CA LEU A 36 -8.30 -0.89 -9.56
C LEU A 36 -8.99 -2.26 -9.40
N LEU A 37 -10.28 -2.35 -9.71
CA LEU A 37 -11.02 -3.61 -9.68
C LEU A 37 -10.49 -4.59 -10.73
N LEU A 38 -10.28 -4.13 -11.96
CA LEU A 38 -9.63 -4.93 -13.02
C LEU A 38 -8.24 -5.40 -12.59
N MET A 39 -7.44 -4.51 -12.01
CA MET A 39 -6.12 -4.87 -11.54
C MET A 39 -6.16 -5.89 -10.38
N THR A 40 -7.27 -5.94 -9.63
CA THR A 40 -7.49 -6.94 -8.58
C THR A 40 -7.81 -8.31 -9.14
N ILE A 41 -8.60 -8.36 -10.21
CA ILE A 41 -8.80 -9.59 -10.99
C ILE A 41 -7.45 -10.07 -11.53
N VAL A 42 -6.63 -9.17 -12.08
CA VAL A 42 -5.29 -9.52 -12.58
C VAL A 42 -4.39 -10.07 -11.47
N THR A 43 -4.37 -9.48 -10.26
CA THR A 43 -3.58 -10.06 -9.15
C THR A 43 -4.02 -11.47 -8.76
N VAL A 44 -5.33 -11.73 -8.79
CA VAL A 44 -5.87 -13.05 -8.49
C VAL A 44 -5.53 -14.03 -9.63
N ALA A 45 -5.60 -13.59 -10.88
CA ALA A 45 -5.20 -14.39 -12.03
C ALA A 45 -3.71 -14.76 -11.99
N VAL A 46 -2.84 -13.80 -11.65
CA VAL A 46 -1.39 -14.01 -11.52
C VAL A 46 -1.08 -15.02 -10.42
N ARG A 47 -1.87 -15.09 -9.34
CA ARG A 47 -1.73 -16.13 -8.31
C ARG A 47 -1.92 -17.55 -8.86
N TYR A 48 -2.69 -17.74 -9.93
CA TYR A 48 -2.89 -19.07 -10.54
C TYR A 48 -1.78 -19.44 -11.54
N VAL A 49 -0.94 -18.49 -11.94
CA VAL A 49 0.20 -18.74 -12.83
C VAL A 49 1.44 -18.96 -11.97
N ASP A 50 2.06 -20.12 -12.11
CA ASP A 50 3.30 -20.40 -11.40
C ASP A 50 4.51 -19.95 -12.23
N ALA A 51 5.01 -18.75 -11.94
CA ALA A 51 6.24 -18.19 -12.49
C ALA A 51 7.47 -18.48 -11.60
N GLY A 52 7.36 -19.38 -10.61
CA GLY A 52 8.45 -19.75 -9.70
C GLY A 52 8.96 -18.55 -8.89
N GLU A 53 10.28 -18.29 -8.96
CA GLU A 53 10.93 -17.19 -8.23
C GLU A 53 10.42 -15.78 -8.62
N LEU A 54 9.84 -15.64 -9.82
CA LEU A 54 9.29 -14.36 -10.28
C LEU A 54 7.90 -14.05 -9.71
N ASN A 55 7.24 -14.99 -9.05
CA ASN A 55 5.91 -14.79 -8.46
C ASN A 55 5.89 -13.57 -7.51
N MET A 56 6.91 -13.44 -6.65
CA MET A 56 6.96 -12.39 -5.65
C MET A 56 7.28 -11.00 -6.24
N PRO A 57 8.31 -10.82 -7.10
CA PRO A 57 8.54 -9.56 -7.80
C PRO A 57 7.34 -9.11 -8.64
N ILE A 58 6.68 -10.02 -9.35
CA ILE A 58 5.50 -9.70 -10.17
C ILE A 58 4.35 -9.24 -9.27
N ALA A 59 4.05 -9.99 -8.20
CA ALA A 59 3.00 -9.62 -7.25
C ALA A 59 3.25 -8.24 -6.63
N LEU A 60 4.50 -7.95 -6.24
CA LEU A 60 4.90 -6.67 -5.67
C LEU A 60 4.81 -5.53 -6.70
N GLY A 61 5.20 -5.77 -7.96
CA GLY A 61 5.09 -4.79 -9.03
C GLY A 61 3.64 -4.40 -9.30
N ILE A 62 2.73 -5.39 -9.37
CA ILE A 62 1.30 -5.14 -9.54
C ILE A 62 0.74 -4.40 -8.31
N ALA A 63 1.12 -4.79 -7.09
CA ALA A 63 0.73 -4.08 -5.89
C ALA A 63 1.21 -2.61 -5.88
N GLY A 64 2.44 -2.36 -6.35
CA GLY A 64 3.01 -1.02 -6.46
C GLY A 64 2.21 -0.11 -7.38
N VAL A 65 1.82 -0.60 -8.56
CA VAL A 65 0.99 0.17 -9.50
C VAL A 65 -0.38 0.49 -8.91
N LYS A 66 -1.04 -0.48 -8.22
CA LYS A 66 -2.30 -0.20 -7.51
C LYS A 66 -2.12 0.92 -6.49
N ALA A 67 -1.07 0.83 -5.68
CA ALA A 67 -0.76 1.83 -4.66
C ALA A 67 -0.53 3.22 -5.28
N THR A 68 0.14 3.31 -6.43
CA THR A 68 0.33 4.58 -7.15
C THR A 68 -0.99 5.17 -7.64
N LEU A 69 -1.90 4.36 -8.22
CA LEU A 69 -3.23 4.86 -8.62
C LEU A 69 -4.02 5.37 -7.42
N VAL A 70 -4.00 4.63 -6.30
CA VAL A 70 -4.68 5.06 -5.06
C VAL A 70 -4.08 6.36 -4.53
N ALA A 71 -2.75 6.45 -4.44
CA ALA A 71 -2.08 7.65 -3.96
C ALA A 71 -2.38 8.88 -4.84
N LEU A 72 -2.27 8.74 -6.16
CA LEU A 72 -2.48 9.88 -7.06
C LEU A 72 -3.93 10.40 -7.04
N TYR A 73 -4.92 9.50 -7.06
CA TYR A 73 -6.32 9.87 -7.29
C TYR A 73 -7.19 9.83 -6.03
N PHE A 74 -7.10 8.79 -5.19
CA PHE A 74 -7.93 8.67 -3.99
C PHE A 74 -7.37 9.42 -2.79
N MET A 75 -6.04 9.56 -2.69
CA MET A 75 -5.41 10.43 -1.68
C MET A 75 -5.27 11.89 -2.16
N HIS A 76 -5.86 12.24 -3.30
CA HIS A 76 -5.81 13.57 -3.92
C HIS A 76 -4.41 14.13 -4.21
N LEU A 77 -3.35 13.32 -4.15
CA LEU A 77 -1.97 13.78 -4.30
C LEU A 77 -1.71 14.49 -5.64
N ARG A 78 -2.48 14.15 -6.69
CA ARG A 78 -2.42 14.82 -8.00
C ARG A 78 -2.88 16.28 -7.98
N TRP A 79 -3.75 16.66 -7.05
CA TRP A 79 -4.33 18.00 -6.91
C TRP A 79 -3.86 18.72 -5.63
N ASP A 80 -3.21 17.99 -4.73
CA ASP A 80 -2.72 18.53 -3.46
C ASP A 80 -1.34 19.23 -3.59
N ARG A 81 -0.90 19.87 -2.51
CA ARG A 81 0.41 20.52 -2.42
C ARG A 81 1.55 19.50 -2.59
N PRO A 82 2.65 19.89 -3.26
CA PRO A 82 3.80 19.00 -3.50
C PRO A 82 4.49 18.53 -2.20
N PHE A 83 4.20 19.19 -1.07
CA PHE A 83 4.68 18.77 0.25
C PHE A 83 4.20 17.35 0.64
N ASN A 84 2.93 17.02 0.36
CA ASN A 84 2.39 15.69 0.67
C ASN A 84 3.02 14.61 -0.21
N ALA A 85 3.32 14.93 -1.47
CA ALA A 85 4.09 14.05 -2.34
C ALA A 85 5.52 13.84 -1.82
N LEU A 86 6.20 14.87 -1.31
CA LEU A 86 7.53 14.74 -0.73
C LEU A 86 7.53 13.83 0.50
N VAL A 87 6.54 13.98 1.40
CA VAL A 87 6.38 13.13 2.59
C VAL A 87 6.06 11.68 2.21
N LEU A 88 5.22 11.47 1.18
CA LEU A 88 4.95 10.13 0.68
C LEU A 88 6.21 9.49 0.09
N VAL A 89 6.97 10.22 -0.74
CA VAL A 89 8.20 9.70 -1.33
C VAL A 89 9.26 9.42 -0.27
N SER A 90 9.42 10.29 0.74
CA SER A 90 10.37 10.08 1.82
C SER A 90 9.98 8.88 2.70
N SER A 91 8.69 8.70 3.00
CA SER A 91 8.21 7.53 3.73
C SER A 91 8.41 6.23 2.94
N ILE A 92 8.11 6.20 1.63
CA ILE A 92 8.39 5.04 0.78
C ILE A 92 9.90 4.75 0.72
N ALA A 93 10.74 5.77 0.56
CA ALA A 93 12.19 5.60 0.57
C ALA A 93 12.68 5.00 1.89
N PHE A 94 12.12 5.44 3.02
CA PHE A 94 12.44 4.89 4.33
C PHE A 94 11.97 3.44 4.48
N VAL A 95 10.75 3.11 4.01
CA VAL A 95 10.25 1.72 4.00
C VAL A 95 11.15 0.82 3.16
N VAL A 96 11.56 1.25 1.97
CA VAL A 96 12.47 0.48 1.10
C VAL A 96 13.83 0.29 1.76
N LEU A 97 14.37 1.35 2.38
CA LEU A 97 15.63 1.30 3.12
C LEU A 97 15.54 0.30 4.28
N LEU A 98 14.47 0.35 5.09
CA LEU A 98 14.26 -0.62 6.17
C LEU A 98 14.05 -2.04 5.65
N MET A 99 13.33 -2.20 4.54
CA MET A 99 13.14 -3.50 3.88
C MET A 99 14.48 -4.11 3.48
N ILE A 100 15.40 -3.32 2.91
CA ILE A 100 16.75 -3.79 2.56
C ILE A 100 17.49 -4.26 3.82
N PHE A 101 17.43 -3.52 4.93
CA PHE A 101 18.03 -3.97 6.19
C PHE A 101 17.42 -5.28 6.69
N VAL A 102 16.10 -5.42 6.66
CA VAL A 102 15.41 -6.65 7.07
C VAL A 102 15.81 -7.84 6.20
N LEU A 103 15.89 -7.65 4.88
CA LEU A 103 16.30 -8.71 3.96
C LEU A 103 17.77 -9.10 4.18
N MET A 104 18.64 -8.12 4.39
CA MET A 104 20.05 -8.37 4.70
C MET A 104 20.21 -9.12 6.03
N ASP A 105 19.51 -8.67 7.07
CA ASP A 105 19.48 -9.32 8.39
C ASP A 105 19.01 -10.77 8.30
N THR A 106 17.87 -10.99 7.64
CA THR A 106 17.32 -12.33 7.39
C THR A 106 18.31 -13.21 6.63
N ALA A 107 18.99 -12.66 5.61
CA ALA A 107 19.99 -13.39 4.84
C ALA A 107 21.22 -13.78 5.67
N GLN A 108 21.64 -12.93 6.61
CA GLN A 108 22.76 -13.24 7.52
C GLN A 108 22.40 -14.33 8.54
N TYR A 109 21.15 -14.35 9.03
CA TYR A 109 20.70 -15.38 9.98
C TYR A 109 20.24 -16.68 9.30
N ALA A 110 19.92 -16.67 8.01
CA ALA A 110 19.45 -17.85 7.28
C ALA A 110 20.31 -19.13 7.48
N PRO A 111 21.66 -19.06 7.51
CA PRO A 111 22.49 -20.24 7.78
C PRO A 111 22.41 -20.76 9.22
N GLN A 112 21.97 -19.93 10.16
CA GLN A 112 21.88 -20.23 11.59
C GLN A 112 20.49 -20.74 11.99
N VAL A 113 19.52 -20.69 11.07
CA VAL A 113 18.16 -21.20 11.28
C VAL A 113 18.17 -22.72 11.12
N PHE A 114 18.02 -23.42 12.24
CA PHE A 114 17.81 -24.87 12.23
C PHE A 114 16.38 -25.18 11.76
N LYS A 115 16.24 -25.96 10.68
CA LYS A 115 14.95 -26.42 10.14
C LYS A 115 14.29 -27.55 10.96
N GLY A 116 14.79 -27.83 12.16
CA GLY A 116 14.38 -28.94 13.03
C GLY A 116 14.88 -28.71 14.46
N ASN A 117 14.98 -29.77 15.27
CA ASN A 117 15.45 -29.64 16.64
C ASN A 117 16.89 -29.12 16.68
N ALA A 118 17.13 -28.04 17.44
CA ALA A 118 18.48 -27.54 17.65
C ALA A 118 19.35 -28.63 18.33
N PRO A 119 20.65 -28.76 18.00
CA PRO A 119 21.48 -29.85 18.52
C PRO A 119 21.45 -29.99 20.05
N LYS A 120 21.43 -28.85 20.77
CA LYS A 120 21.32 -28.81 22.24
C LYS A 120 19.97 -29.28 22.77
N VAL A 121 18.89 -29.04 22.02
CA VAL A 121 17.53 -29.48 22.39
C VAL A 121 17.41 -30.98 22.14
N GLN A 122 17.98 -31.49 21.05
CA GLN A 122 17.98 -32.92 20.76
C GLN A 122 18.77 -33.71 21.81
N GLU A 123 19.91 -33.19 22.26
CA GLU A 123 20.71 -33.79 23.34
C GLU A 123 19.90 -33.95 24.64
N VAL A 124 19.20 -32.90 25.08
CA VAL A 124 18.34 -32.96 26.28
C VAL A 124 17.16 -33.91 26.08
N LEU A 125 16.50 -33.88 24.92
CA LEU A 125 15.38 -34.77 24.62
C LEU A 125 15.80 -36.26 24.62
N THR A 126 17.01 -36.57 24.14
CA THR A 126 17.52 -37.95 24.17
C THR A 126 17.85 -38.45 25.57
N VAL A 127 18.17 -37.55 26.51
CA VAL A 127 18.52 -37.88 27.90
C VAL A 127 17.27 -37.97 28.78
N ASP A 128 16.37 -36.99 28.68
CA ASP A 128 15.23 -36.83 29.60
C ASP A 128 13.92 -37.44 29.09
N ALA A 129 13.75 -37.60 27.77
CA ALA A 129 12.54 -38.15 27.16
C ALA A 129 12.86 -39.09 25.97
N PRO A 130 13.44 -40.27 26.23
CA PRO A 130 13.82 -41.22 25.18
C PRO A 130 12.57 -41.67 24.40
N GLY A 131 12.45 -41.23 23.14
CA GLY A 131 11.28 -41.47 22.29
C GLY A 131 10.46 -40.22 21.94
N ALA A 132 10.86 -39.04 22.43
CA ALA A 132 10.32 -37.78 21.93
C ALA A 132 10.54 -37.69 20.41
N PRO A 133 9.52 -37.25 19.64
CA PRO A 133 9.64 -37.16 18.19
C PRO A 133 10.78 -36.21 17.83
N ILE A 134 11.73 -36.76 17.07
CA ILE A 134 12.77 -35.96 16.42
C ILE A 134 12.02 -35.17 15.35
N ALA A 135 12.11 -33.84 15.39
CA ALA A 135 11.69 -33.04 14.25
C ALA A 135 12.72 -33.30 13.13
N GLU A 136 12.61 -34.47 12.50
CA GLU A 136 13.26 -34.80 11.24
C GLU A 136 12.79 -33.75 10.24
N GLN A 137 13.74 -33.18 9.49
CA GLN A 137 13.57 -32.13 8.50
C GLN A 137 12.15 -32.15 7.95
N SER A 138 11.29 -31.24 8.44
CA SER A 138 9.88 -31.30 8.06
C SER A 138 9.84 -31.23 6.55
N GLN A 139 9.42 -32.33 5.94
CA GLN A 139 9.16 -32.44 4.52
C GLN A 139 8.19 -31.32 4.17
N LEU A 140 8.71 -30.21 3.66
CA LEU A 140 7.96 -29.30 2.83
C LEU A 140 8.28 -29.76 1.40
N PRO A 141 7.29 -30.12 0.58
CA PRO A 141 7.52 -30.25 -0.85
C PRO A 141 8.07 -28.94 -1.43
#